data_AF-D9S7I2-F1
#
_entry.id   AF-D9S7I2-F1
#
_cell.length_a   1.000
_cell.length_b   1.000
_cell.length_c   1.000
_cell.angle_alpha   90.00
_cell.angle_beta   90.00
_cell.angle_gamma   90.00
#
_symmetry.space_group_name_H-M   'P 1'
#
loop_
_entity.id
_entity.type
_entity.pdbx_description
1 polymer ?
#
loop_
_entity_poly.entity_id
_entity_poly.type
_entity_poly.pdbx_seq_one_letter_code
_entity_poly.pdbx_strand_id
1 'polypeptide(L)'
;MGYIYLTLMFVLSAVNLAVLSLRFQNQRNNYVYYAFYAILVANFGHWLLGFSESVEGAIIANKVNYLGGSFLPMFMFFALMQVCKMSIPKWLHFSLIFMSFTICALAMTVGYFPAYYKTVEYVVQAGVGNYVATYGWAHGLFNAFLVSYVILDIWIIIRAILHQKMVSLKNIIAMIIGEIATIMSFFLA
;
A
#
# COMPACT_ATOMS: atom_id res chain seq x y z
N MET A 1 -8.21 7.02 -22.25
CA MET A 1 -6.91 6.40 -21.93
C MET A 1 -6.82 5.94 -20.47
N GLY A 2 -7.36 6.69 -19.48
CA GLY A 2 -7.29 6.30 -18.07
C GLY A 2 -7.88 4.91 -17.74
N TYR A 3 -9.04 4.55 -18.30
CA TYR A 3 -9.66 3.24 -18.05
C TYR A 3 -8.76 2.06 -18.44
N ILE A 4 -8.07 2.20 -19.58
CA ILE A 4 -7.15 1.18 -20.08
C ILE A 4 -5.98 1.03 -19.11
N TYR A 5 -5.40 2.14 -18.66
CA TYR A 5 -4.30 2.13 -17.69
C TYR A 5 -4.69 1.43 -16.38
N LEU A 6 -5.81 1.83 -15.76
CA LEU A 6 -6.28 1.25 -14.50
C LEU A 6 -6.61 -0.24 -14.64
N THR A 7 -7.23 -0.62 -15.76
CA THR A 7 -7.53 -2.03 -16.07
C THR A 7 -6.24 -2.84 -16.24
N LEU A 8 -5.25 -2.31 -16.97
CA LEU A 8 -3.95 -2.97 -17.13
C LEU A 8 -3.23 -3.15 -15.80
N MET A 9 -3.22 -2.13 -14.92
CA MET A 9 -2.58 -2.24 -13.60
C MET A 9 -3.28 -3.30 -12.72
N PHE A 10 -4.61 -3.32 -12.71
CA PHE A 10 -5.37 -4.33 -11.99
C PHE A 10 -5.09 -5.75 -12.52
N VAL A 11 -5.20 -5.95 -13.84
CA VAL A 11 -4.91 -7.25 -14.48
C VAL A 11 -3.47 -7.68 -14.23
N LEU A 12 -2.50 -6.78 -14.36
CA LEU A 12 -1.09 -7.08 -14.10
C LEU A 12 -0.88 -7.52 -12.64
N SER A 13 -1.51 -6.86 -11.67
CA SER A 13 -1.42 -7.26 -10.27
C SER A 13 -2.06 -8.63 -10.00
N ALA A 14 -3.18 -8.94 -10.67
CA ALA A 14 -3.83 -10.25 -10.56
C ALA A 14 -2.97 -11.36 -11.17
N VAL A 15 -2.39 -11.12 -12.35
CA VAL A 15 -1.46 -12.06 -13.01
C VAL A 15 -0.22 -12.28 -12.14
N ASN A 16 0.36 -11.21 -11.60
CA ASN A 16 1.53 -11.30 -10.72
C ASN A 16 1.24 -12.14 -9.45
N LEU A 17 0.10 -11.92 -8.80
CA LEU A 17 -0.31 -12.74 -7.66
C LEU A 17 -0.58 -14.20 -8.07
N ALA A 18 -1.20 -14.43 -9.22
CA ALA A 18 -1.45 -15.78 -9.73
C ALA A 18 -0.14 -16.52 -10.05
N VAL A 19 0.82 -15.87 -10.70
CA VAL A 19 2.15 -16.42 -10.97
C VAL A 19 2.86 -16.75 -9.67
N LEU A 20 2.87 -15.83 -8.70
CA LEU A 20 3.45 -16.06 -7.38
C LEU A 20 2.80 -17.28 -6.70
N SER A 21 1.48 -17.34 -6.73
CA SER A 21 0.70 -18.42 -6.11
C SER A 21 0.97 -19.78 -6.76
N LEU A 22 1.04 -19.85 -8.09
CA LEU A 22 1.12 -21.12 -8.83
C LEU A 22 2.56 -21.63 -8.96
N ARG A 23 3.53 -20.74 -9.22
CA ARG A 23 4.94 -21.10 -9.48
C ARG A 23 5.80 -21.11 -8.24
N PHE A 24 5.49 -20.28 -7.24
CA PHE A 24 6.33 -20.11 -6.04
C PHE A 24 5.56 -20.52 -4.78
N GLN A 25 5.07 -21.76 -4.77
CA GLN A 25 4.24 -22.28 -3.66
C GLN A 25 4.92 -22.16 -2.29
N ASN A 26 6.26 -22.28 -2.23
CA ASN A 26 7.04 -22.12 -1.00
C ASN A 26 7.03 -20.68 -0.45
N GLN A 27 6.62 -19.69 -1.26
CA GLN A 27 6.47 -18.30 -0.85
C GLN A 27 5.05 -18.00 -0.38
N ARG A 28 4.11 -18.96 -0.47
CA ARG A 28 2.77 -18.81 0.11
C ARG A 28 2.91 -18.64 1.64
N ASN A 29 2.20 -17.66 2.19
CA ASN A 29 2.22 -17.27 3.62
C ASN A 29 3.48 -16.53 4.09
N ASN A 30 4.24 -15.91 3.20
CA ASN A 30 5.26 -14.93 3.59
C ASN A 30 4.75 -13.49 3.40
N TYR A 31 5.51 -12.52 3.90
CA TYR A 31 5.12 -11.11 3.81
C TYR A 31 5.15 -10.55 2.37
N VAL A 32 5.98 -11.08 1.47
CA VAL A 32 5.97 -10.72 0.04
C VAL A 32 4.64 -11.10 -0.58
N TYR A 33 4.12 -12.29 -0.28
CA TYR A 33 2.82 -12.77 -0.76
C TYR A 33 1.69 -11.86 -0.27
N TYR A 34 1.71 -11.47 1.00
CA TYR A 34 0.72 -10.52 1.54
C TYR A 34 0.84 -9.13 0.91
N ALA A 35 2.04 -8.66 0.57
CA ALA A 35 2.23 -7.42 -0.17
C ALA A 35 1.60 -7.49 -1.57
N PHE A 36 1.77 -8.59 -2.31
CA PHE A 36 1.12 -8.77 -3.63
C PHE A 36 -0.41 -8.82 -3.51
N TYR A 37 -0.94 -9.42 -2.44
CA TYR A 37 -2.37 -9.39 -2.16
C TYR A 37 -2.87 -7.97 -1.88
N ALA A 38 -2.14 -7.21 -1.05
CA ALA A 38 -2.46 -5.81 -0.76
C ALA A 38 -2.42 -4.93 -2.03
N ILE A 39 -1.43 -5.13 -2.92
CA ILE A 39 -1.35 -4.45 -4.22
C ILE A 39 -2.57 -4.77 -5.08
N LEU A 40 -3.00 -6.03 -5.15
CA LEU A 40 -4.19 -6.42 -5.90
C LEU A 40 -5.44 -5.70 -5.38
N VAL A 41 -5.64 -5.68 -4.08
CA VAL A 41 -6.80 -5.02 -3.44
C VAL A 41 -6.76 -3.50 -3.69
N ALA A 42 -5.60 -2.85 -3.55
CA ALA A 42 -5.42 -1.44 -3.82
C ALA A 42 -5.74 -1.10 -5.30
N ASN A 43 -5.19 -1.86 -6.24
CA ASN A 43 -5.45 -1.69 -7.66
C ASN A 43 -6.91 -1.98 -8.04
N PHE A 44 -7.57 -2.90 -7.35
CA PHE A 44 -9.00 -3.12 -7.52
C PHE A 44 -9.80 -1.89 -7.09
N GLY A 45 -9.43 -1.25 -5.97
CA GLY A 45 -10.02 0.02 -5.55
C GLY A 45 -9.81 1.15 -6.57
N HIS A 46 -8.59 1.29 -7.10
CA HIS A 46 -8.31 2.25 -8.18
C HIS A 46 -9.09 1.96 -9.47
N TRP A 47 -9.24 0.68 -9.82
CA TRP A 47 -10.06 0.26 -10.96
C TRP A 47 -11.54 0.63 -10.75
N LEU A 48 -12.11 0.30 -9.59
CA LEU A 48 -13.48 0.71 -9.23
C LEU A 48 -13.67 2.23 -9.27
N LEU A 49 -12.65 2.99 -8.84
CA LEU A 49 -12.71 4.45 -8.84
C LEU A 49 -12.80 4.99 -10.27
N GLY A 50 -11.96 4.46 -11.16
CA GLY A 50 -11.96 4.85 -12.56
C GLY A 50 -13.31 4.68 -13.24
N PHE A 51 -14.05 3.62 -12.88
CA PHE A 51 -15.38 3.29 -13.40
C PHE A 51 -16.55 3.81 -12.54
N SER A 52 -16.28 4.58 -11.48
CA SER A 52 -17.33 5.20 -10.69
C SER A 52 -17.99 6.35 -11.44
N GLU A 53 -19.29 6.55 -11.21
CA GLU A 53 -20.08 7.63 -11.82
C GLU A 53 -20.72 8.56 -10.77
N SER A 54 -20.44 8.33 -9.48
CA SER A 54 -20.99 9.10 -8.37
C SER A 54 -19.99 9.27 -7.23
N VAL A 55 -20.28 10.24 -6.34
CA VAL A 55 -19.49 10.50 -5.13
C VAL A 55 -19.48 9.27 -4.23
N GLU A 56 -20.62 8.60 -4.06
CA GLU A 56 -20.74 7.38 -3.26
C GLU A 56 -19.89 6.25 -3.84
N GLY A 57 -19.92 6.09 -5.17
CA GLY A 57 -19.08 5.12 -5.89
C GLY A 57 -17.60 5.40 -5.67
N ALA A 58 -17.18 6.67 -5.79
CA ALA A 58 -15.79 7.07 -5.55
C ALA A 58 -15.37 6.86 -4.09
N ILE A 59 -16.24 7.13 -3.12
CA ILE A 59 -15.98 6.88 -1.70
C ILE A 59 -15.80 5.38 -1.44
N ILE A 60 -16.67 4.52 -1.98
CA ILE A 60 -16.56 3.06 -1.83
C ILE A 60 -15.27 2.55 -2.46
N ALA A 61 -14.97 2.98 -3.70
CA ALA A 61 -13.76 2.61 -4.39
C ALA A 61 -12.50 3.02 -3.62
N ASN A 62 -12.50 4.23 -3.05
CA ASN A 62 -11.41 4.71 -2.21
C ASN A 62 -11.26 3.89 -0.92
N LYS A 63 -12.36 3.49 -0.26
CA LYS A 63 -12.30 2.58 0.89
C LYS A 63 -11.66 1.25 0.51
N VAL A 64 -12.05 0.66 -0.61
CA VAL A 64 -11.44 -0.57 -1.12
C VAL A 64 -9.94 -0.37 -1.38
N ASN A 65 -9.54 0.78 -1.94
CA ASN A 65 -8.13 1.09 -2.13
C ASN A 65 -7.35 1.05 -0.80
N TYR A 66 -7.88 1.71 0.25
CA TYR A 66 -7.26 1.70 1.58
C TYR A 66 -7.20 0.32 2.25
N LEU A 67 -8.09 -0.63 1.92
CA LEU A 67 -7.97 -2.02 2.40
C LEU A 67 -6.65 -2.68 1.96
N GLY A 68 -6.12 -2.32 0.79
CA GLY A 68 -4.79 -2.74 0.36
C GLY A 68 -3.70 -1.76 0.82
N GLY A 69 -3.91 -0.48 0.53
CA GLY A 69 -2.93 0.59 0.73
C GLY A 69 -2.44 0.76 2.18
N SER A 70 -3.32 0.57 3.17
CA SER A 70 -2.95 0.75 4.59
C SER A 70 -2.05 -0.37 5.15
N PHE A 71 -2.04 -1.55 4.51
CA PHE A 71 -1.26 -2.70 4.96
C PHE A 71 -0.02 -2.95 4.10
N LEU A 72 0.01 -2.44 2.87
CA LEU A 72 1.11 -2.66 1.93
C LEU A 72 2.49 -2.24 2.50
N PRO A 73 2.68 -1.02 3.05
CA PRO A 73 3.97 -0.62 3.63
C PRO A 73 4.43 -1.55 4.75
N MET A 74 3.50 -1.99 5.60
CA MET A 74 3.78 -2.92 6.69
C MET A 74 4.28 -4.28 6.17
N PHE A 75 3.60 -4.86 5.17
CA PHE A 75 4.02 -6.12 4.58
C PHE A 75 5.37 -6.00 3.87
N MET A 76 5.63 -4.87 3.20
CA MET A 76 6.94 -4.61 2.58
C MET A 76 8.05 -4.55 3.63
N PHE A 77 7.87 -3.81 4.71
CA PHE A 77 8.84 -3.76 5.81
C PHE A 77 9.11 -5.13 6.44
N PHE A 78 8.05 -5.91 6.71
CA PHE A 78 8.21 -7.26 7.27
C PHE A 78 8.91 -8.21 6.30
N ALA A 79 8.63 -8.10 5.00
CA ALA A 79 9.37 -8.83 3.98
C ALA A 79 10.85 -8.43 3.95
N LEU A 80 11.17 -7.14 4.09
CA LEU A 80 12.55 -6.64 4.12
C LEU A 80 13.29 -7.19 5.34
N MET A 81 12.67 -7.16 6.53
CA MET A 81 13.21 -7.76 7.74
C MET A 81 13.50 -9.26 7.57
N GLN A 82 12.59 -9.99 6.93
CA GLN A 82 12.77 -11.42 6.64
C GLN A 82 13.93 -11.66 5.67
N VAL A 83 14.05 -10.87 4.60
CA VAL A 83 15.15 -10.94 3.62
C VAL A 83 16.50 -10.62 4.27
N CYS A 84 16.55 -9.59 5.10
CA CYS A 84 17.72 -9.21 5.88
C CYS A 84 18.00 -10.16 7.06
N LYS A 85 17.17 -11.18 7.28
CA LYS A 85 17.26 -12.14 8.39
C LYS A 85 17.37 -11.43 9.74
N MET A 86 16.60 -10.36 9.92
CA MET A 86 16.57 -9.56 11.14
C MET A 86 15.30 -9.89 11.93
N SER A 87 15.44 -10.02 13.24
CA SER A 87 14.29 -10.22 14.13
C SER A 87 13.62 -8.88 14.42
N ILE A 88 12.28 -8.90 14.39
CA ILE A 88 11.46 -7.76 14.81
C ILE A 88 11.10 -8.00 16.29
N PRO A 89 11.36 -7.03 17.20
CA PRO A 89 10.89 -7.16 18.56
C PRO A 89 9.35 -7.20 18.57
N LYS A 90 8.77 -8.07 19.41
CA LYS A 90 7.31 -8.34 19.42
C LYS A 90 6.48 -7.06 19.57
N TRP A 91 6.93 -6.11 20.38
CA TRP A 91 6.23 -4.85 20.59
C TRP A 91 6.12 -4.03 19.29
N LEU A 92 7.21 -3.90 18.53
CA LEU A 92 7.23 -3.16 17.27
C LEU A 92 6.34 -3.83 16.23
N HIS A 93 6.37 -5.16 16.15
CA HIS A 93 5.50 -5.92 15.26
C HIS A 93 4.02 -5.62 15.57
N PHE A 94 3.62 -5.71 16.85
CA PHE A 94 2.26 -5.41 17.26
C PHE A 94 1.87 -3.95 17.00
N SER A 95 2.77 -3.00 17.28
CA SER A 95 2.54 -1.57 17.02
C SER A 95 2.28 -1.27 15.55
N LEU A 96 3.07 -1.86 14.64
CA LEU A 96 2.92 -1.64 13.19
C LEU A 96 1.59 -2.23 12.68
N ILE A 97 1.22 -3.42 13.14
CA ILE A 97 -0.10 -4.03 12.85
C ILE A 97 -1.22 -3.12 13.35
N PHE A 98 -1.17 -2.72 14.62
CA PHE A 98 -2.18 -1.87 15.22
C PHE A 98 -2.34 -0.56 14.47
N MET A 99 -1.23 0.04 14.03
CA MET A 99 -1.24 1.29 13.26
C MET A 99 -1.87 1.11 11.88
N SER A 100 -1.54 0.04 11.15
CA SER A 100 -2.18 -0.28 9.85
C SER A 100 -3.69 -0.48 9.99
N PHE A 101 -4.15 -1.20 11.02
CA PHE A 101 -5.58 -1.36 11.30
C PHE A 101 -6.24 -0.04 11.67
N THR A 102 -5.59 0.80 12.47
CA THR A 102 -6.11 2.11 12.88
C THR A 102 -6.32 3.01 11.66
N ILE A 103 -5.33 3.08 10.76
CA ILE A 103 -5.43 3.86 9.52
C ILE A 103 -6.54 3.33 8.63
N CYS A 104 -6.61 2.01 8.44
CA CYS A 104 -7.67 1.38 7.66
C CYS A 104 -9.05 1.71 8.24
N ALA A 105 -9.24 1.58 9.56
CA ALA A 105 -10.49 1.91 10.23
C ALA A 105 -10.87 3.39 10.04
N LEU A 106 -9.92 4.31 10.17
CA LEU A 106 -10.14 5.73 9.91
C LEU A 106 -10.54 5.98 8.45
N ALA A 107 -9.88 5.33 7.48
CA ALA A 107 -10.25 5.43 6.07
C ALA A 107 -11.66 4.86 5.79
N MET A 108 -12.10 3.81 6.50
CA MET A 108 -13.47 3.28 6.37
C MET A 108 -14.54 4.28 6.81
N THR A 109 -14.19 5.26 7.66
CA THR A 109 -15.12 6.31 8.11
C THR A 109 -15.39 7.41 7.09
N VAL A 110 -14.66 7.45 5.97
CA VAL A 110 -14.88 8.44 4.89
C VAL A 110 -16.34 8.43 4.44
N GLY A 111 -16.94 9.61 4.29
CA GLY A 111 -18.37 9.80 3.98
C GLY A 111 -19.30 9.78 5.20
N TYR A 112 -18.81 9.41 6.38
CA TYR A 112 -19.58 9.43 7.64
C TYR A 112 -18.96 10.36 8.69
N PHE A 113 -17.63 10.39 8.81
CA PHE A 113 -16.92 11.19 9.81
C PHE A 113 -15.72 11.92 9.19
N PRO A 114 -15.52 13.23 9.46
CA PRO A 114 -14.52 14.05 8.78
C PRO A 114 -13.08 13.88 9.30
N ALA A 115 -12.76 12.76 9.97
CA ALA A 115 -11.40 12.50 10.46
C ALA A 115 -10.40 12.31 9.32
N TYR A 116 -10.76 11.48 8.34
CA TYR A 116 -9.87 11.11 7.24
C TYR A 116 -9.99 12.11 6.09
N TYR A 117 -11.17 12.26 5.51
CA TYR A 117 -11.50 13.33 4.55
C TYR A 117 -12.65 14.16 5.09
N LYS A 118 -12.50 15.49 5.08
CA LYS A 118 -13.54 16.45 5.50
C LYS A 118 -14.63 16.58 4.46
N THR A 119 -14.25 16.67 3.19
CA THR A 119 -15.14 16.69 2.03
C THR A 119 -14.58 15.81 0.93
N VAL A 120 -15.46 15.25 0.11
CA VAL A 120 -15.13 14.46 -1.08
C VAL A 120 -16.06 14.90 -2.19
N GLU A 121 -15.49 15.35 -3.30
CA GLU A 121 -16.21 15.79 -4.49
C GLU A 121 -15.85 14.88 -5.65
N TYR A 122 -16.86 14.36 -6.34
CA TYR A 122 -16.65 13.53 -7.52
C TYR A 122 -16.22 14.41 -8.68
N VAL A 123 -15.19 13.96 -9.41
CA VAL A 123 -14.68 14.65 -10.59
C VAL A 123 -14.34 13.63 -11.66
N VAL A 124 -14.34 14.06 -12.92
CA VAL A 124 -13.78 13.27 -14.01
C VAL A 124 -12.41 13.82 -14.34
N GLN A 125 -11.36 13.04 -14.13
CA GLN A 125 -9.99 13.42 -14.44
C GLN A 125 -9.40 12.45 -15.47
N ALA A 126 -8.73 12.97 -16.50
CA ALA A 126 -8.18 12.16 -17.60
C ALA A 126 -9.20 11.21 -18.27
N GLY A 127 -10.48 11.60 -18.24
CA GLY A 127 -11.60 10.85 -18.80
C GLY A 127 -12.08 9.66 -17.96
N VAL A 128 -11.65 9.53 -16.70
CA VAL A 128 -12.11 8.50 -15.76
C VAL A 128 -12.69 9.12 -14.49
N GLY A 129 -13.53 8.37 -13.78
CA GLY A 129 -14.01 8.73 -12.45
C GLY A 129 -12.83 8.92 -11.48
N ASN A 130 -12.89 9.99 -10.72
CA ASN A 130 -11.94 10.33 -9.68
C ASN A 130 -12.64 11.18 -8.59
N TYR A 131 -11.90 11.60 -7.58
CA TYR A 131 -12.39 12.52 -6.56
C TYR A 131 -11.35 13.58 -6.19
N VAL A 132 -11.83 14.71 -5.69
CA VAL A 132 -11.01 15.71 -4.99
C VAL A 132 -11.46 15.72 -3.54
N ALA A 133 -10.52 15.66 -2.60
CA ALA A 133 -10.83 15.62 -1.17
C ALA A 133 -10.15 16.76 -0.41
N THR A 134 -10.87 17.29 0.59
CA THR A 134 -10.25 18.11 1.62
C THR A 134 -9.77 17.20 2.74
N TYR A 135 -8.47 17.17 3.00
CA TYR A 135 -7.87 16.26 3.96
C TYR A 135 -8.20 16.60 5.43
N GLY A 136 -8.56 15.58 6.20
CA GLY A 136 -8.70 15.63 7.64
C GLY A 136 -7.38 15.31 8.36
N TRP A 137 -7.39 15.37 9.68
CA TRP A 137 -6.20 15.14 10.50
C TRP A 137 -5.67 13.70 10.39
N ALA A 138 -6.55 12.72 10.19
CA ALA A 138 -6.16 11.31 10.09
C ALA A 138 -5.43 11.00 8.78
N HIS A 139 -5.67 11.78 7.72
CA HIS A 139 -4.87 11.65 6.50
C HIS A 139 -3.41 12.10 6.73
N GLY A 140 -3.20 13.13 7.56
CA GLY A 140 -1.85 13.51 8.02
C GLY A 140 -1.16 12.39 8.80
N LEU A 141 -1.90 11.63 9.62
CA LEU A 141 -1.38 10.46 10.32
C LEU A 141 -0.95 9.34 9.35
N PHE A 142 -1.71 9.11 8.28
CA PHE A 142 -1.32 8.15 7.24
C PHE A 142 -0.03 8.57 6.53
N ASN A 143 0.11 9.84 6.17
CA ASN A 143 1.34 10.35 5.54
C ASN A 143 2.55 10.22 6.48
N ALA A 144 2.39 10.55 7.76
CA ALA A 144 3.43 10.34 8.76
C ALA A 144 3.82 8.86 8.89
N PHE A 145 2.85 7.94 8.80
CA PHE A 145 3.10 6.51 8.80
C PHE A 145 3.91 6.05 7.59
N LEU A 146 3.55 6.49 6.38
CA LEU A 146 4.30 6.17 5.16
C LEU A 146 5.75 6.64 5.26
N VAL A 147 5.95 7.89 5.71
CA VAL A 147 7.31 8.44 5.93
C VAL A 147 8.07 7.64 6.98
N SER A 148 7.40 7.18 8.04
CA SER A 148 8.05 6.36 9.07
C SER A 148 8.57 5.02 8.53
N TYR A 149 7.86 4.38 7.59
CA TYR A 149 8.35 3.17 6.94
C TYR A 149 9.60 3.44 6.11
N VAL A 150 9.63 4.50 5.30
CA VAL A 150 10.84 4.90 4.55
C VAL A 150 12.06 4.98 5.46
N ILE A 151 11.90 5.65 6.61
CA ILE A 151 12.99 5.83 7.57
C ILE A 151 13.42 4.48 8.16
N LEU A 152 12.46 3.63 8.53
CA LEU A 152 12.74 2.30 9.07
C LEU A 152 13.42 1.38 8.04
N ASP A 153 12.97 1.39 6.79
CA ASP A 153 13.52 0.57 5.71
C ASP A 153 14.96 1.01 5.40
N ILE A 154 15.21 2.32 5.26
CA ILE A 154 16.58 2.87 5.12
C ILE A 154 17.46 2.44 6.29
N TRP A 155 16.97 2.55 7.53
CA TRP A 155 17.72 2.15 8.72
C TRP A 155 18.06 0.65 8.71
N ILE A 156 17.11 -0.21 8.33
CA ILE A 156 17.34 -1.65 8.22
C ILE A 156 18.37 -1.98 7.15
N ILE A 157 18.32 -1.32 6.00
CA ILE A 157 19.28 -1.54 4.91
C ILE A 157 20.69 -1.15 5.34
N ILE A 158 20.85 0.04 5.92
CA ILE A 158 22.14 0.51 6.46
C ILE A 158 22.67 -0.51 7.49
N ARG A 159 21.82 -0.92 8.42
CA ARG A 159 22.18 -1.89 9.47
C ARG A 159 22.54 -3.26 8.88
N ALA A 160 21.84 -3.74 7.86
CA ALA A 160 22.13 -5.00 7.19
C ALA A 160 23.50 -4.99 6.49
N ILE A 161 23.84 -3.88 5.83
CA ILE A 161 25.14 -3.66 5.18
C ILE A 161 26.26 -3.60 6.22
N LEU A 162 26.10 -2.79 7.27
CA LEU A 162 27.13 -2.60 8.30
C LEU A 162 27.47 -3.90 9.06
N HIS A 163 26.46 -4.76 9.30
CA HIS A 163 26.66 -6.03 9.99
C HIS A 163 26.97 -7.21 9.05
N GLN A 164 27.38 -6.94 7.80
CA GLN A 164 27.81 -7.93 6.79
C GLN A 164 26.93 -9.17 6.69
N LYS A 165 25.60 -9.01 6.83
CA LYS A 165 24.72 -10.12 6.50
C LYS A 165 24.84 -10.36 5.00
N MET A 166 25.11 -11.60 4.58
CA MET A 166 25.06 -12.02 3.18
C MET A 166 23.62 -11.91 2.68
N VAL A 167 23.18 -10.70 2.39
CA VAL A 167 21.87 -10.40 1.82
C VAL A 167 22.07 -10.18 0.33
N SER A 168 21.19 -10.78 -0.49
CA SER A 168 21.20 -10.53 -1.92
C SER A 168 20.89 -9.05 -2.17
N LEU A 169 21.91 -8.29 -2.59
CA LEU A 169 21.77 -6.86 -2.91
C LEU A 169 20.68 -6.63 -3.98
N LYS A 170 20.49 -7.59 -4.90
CA LYS A 170 19.43 -7.55 -5.91
C LYS A 170 18.04 -7.54 -5.28
N ASN A 171 17.82 -8.34 -4.22
CA ASN A 171 16.52 -8.39 -3.54
C ASN A 171 16.28 -7.10 -2.74
N ILE A 172 17.32 -6.58 -2.07
CA ILE A 172 17.23 -5.30 -1.36
C ILE A 172 16.86 -4.16 -2.32
N ILE A 173 17.58 -4.03 -3.44
CA ILE A 173 17.32 -2.98 -4.44
C ILE A 173 15.89 -3.10 -4.99
N ALA A 174 15.44 -4.32 -5.31
CA ALA A 174 14.08 -4.53 -5.81
C ALA A 174 13.01 -4.09 -4.79
N MET A 175 13.22 -4.37 -3.50
CA MET A 175 12.28 -3.96 -2.45
C MET A 175 12.26 -2.45 -2.25
N ILE A 176 13.42 -1.77 -2.24
CA ILE A 176 13.51 -0.31 -2.14
C ILE A 176 12.78 0.36 -3.30
N ILE A 177 13.00 -0.12 -4.53
CA ILE A 177 12.33 0.44 -5.70
C ILE A 177 10.81 0.28 -5.59
N GLY A 178 10.35 -0.89 -5.18
CA GLY A 178 8.91 -1.14 -4.97
C GLY A 178 8.30 -0.24 -3.90
N GLU A 179 9.02 0.00 -2.81
CA GLU A 179 8.57 0.84 -1.70
C GLU A 179 8.53 2.33 -2.10
N ILE A 180 9.59 2.86 -2.72
CA ILE A 180 9.62 4.22 -3.25
C ILE A 180 8.49 4.42 -4.26
N ALA A 181 8.27 3.47 -5.17
CA ALA A 181 7.18 3.54 -6.13
C ALA A 181 5.80 3.59 -5.44
N THR A 182 5.60 2.76 -4.42
CA THR A 182 4.37 2.73 -3.61
C THR A 182 4.14 4.07 -2.93
N ILE A 183 5.15 4.63 -2.28
CA ILE A 183 4.99 5.88 -1.53
C ILE A 183 4.81 7.06 -2.47
N MET A 184 5.58 7.13 -3.56
CA MET A 184 5.37 8.17 -4.57
C MET A 184 3.97 8.10 -5.17
N SER A 185 3.39 6.90 -5.36
CA SER A 185 2.01 6.79 -5.83
C SER A 185 0.98 7.40 -4.88
N PHE A 186 1.25 7.42 -3.56
CA PHE A 186 0.35 8.08 -2.59
C PHE A 186 0.50 9.61 -2.57
N PHE A 187 1.66 10.15 -2.95
CA PHE A 187 1.87 11.59 -3.04
C PHE A 187 1.48 12.20 -4.39
N LEU A 188 1.45 11.37 -5.45
CA LEU A 188 1.10 11.78 -6.81
C LEU A 188 -0.37 11.53 -7.17
N ALA A 189 -1.08 10.71 -6.39
CA ALA A 189 -2.52 10.45 -6.53
C ALA A 189 -3.34 11.50 -5.77
#